data_AF-A0A849U7T1-F1
#
_entry.id   AF-A0A849U7T1-F1
#
_cell.length_a   1.000
_cell.length_b   1.000
_cell.length_c   1.000
_cell.angle_alpha   90.00
_cell.angle_beta   90.00
_cell.angle_gamma   90.00
#
_symmetry.space_group_name_H-M   'P 1'
#
loop_
_entity.id
_entity.type
_entity.pdbx_description
1 polymer ?
#
loop_
_entity_poly.entity_id
_entity_poly.type
_entity_poly.pdbx_seq_one_letter_code
_entity_poly.pdbx_strand_id
1 'polypeptide(L)'
;MHLISSFKTYRFLLFTITIGYLVALAALGYVGAQINQTITELGTQTGELYSHPFQVNAAAREARLAVSRIRNELLYAIADHSKIHSDIVEHISAFDDTLDRSLLTIEANFLGDITQVRTARDLTQSWRSERTQLIALLIEGPRADAEEFMMTRTAPIYEALISKLDYVVDFSAQKAKYFAEQAEQKSASSLVHFQSLLLALTLIVMAAGGVTVVVVLRALRRRDQQLAKQHNATRRFEAIVKSTDDAIISKTLDGIIESWNDGAEKIFGYSAQEAIGHPMQMLIPPDRYNEEPEILAKLARGERVDHFETVRCRKDGSLINISATISPIIDDAGKVIGASKIARDFTEHHRTELELRIAAAAFEAQEGIVVTNPQDVVMRVNQAFTKITGYQAEEAIGSKMNFLKSGRHDESFYNAMWQQLVRTCEWQGEIWNRCKNGEIHPHWVTITSVRDSKENVINYVGTYMDITDRKRIEDEIRQLAYHDPLTRLPNRRLLNDRLQQVMVASVRSQNYAALMFLDLDNFKPLNDIYGHDAGDLLLLEVTNRLKSCVREMDTVARFGGDEFVVMVSELDTDKANSTAQAQSIADKIRAALSAPYHLDIKLDHTVSVIEHHCTASIGVTVFIGKQDAQDD
;
A
#
# COMPACT_ATOMS: atom_id res chain seq x y z
N MET A 1 -8.74 -17.32 32.27
CA MET A 1 -8.63 -18.54 33.10
C MET A 1 -7.91 -19.70 32.40
N HIS A 2 -8.13 -19.96 31.11
CA HIS A 2 -7.46 -21.05 30.37
C HIS A 2 -5.92 -20.95 30.23
N LEU A 3 -5.34 -19.73 30.16
CA LEU A 3 -3.87 -19.57 30.10
C LEU A 3 -3.16 -20.02 31.39
N ILE A 4 -3.78 -19.79 32.56
CA ILE A 4 -3.21 -20.14 33.87
C ILE A 4 -3.24 -21.66 34.08
N SER A 5 -4.29 -22.33 33.59
CA SER A 5 -4.40 -23.79 33.58
C SER A 5 -3.28 -24.44 32.77
N SER A 6 -2.99 -23.91 31.58
CA SER A 6 -1.97 -24.47 30.69
C SER A 6 -0.57 -24.34 31.28
N PHE A 7 -0.27 -23.19 31.91
CA PHE A 7 1.04 -22.92 32.53
C PHE A 7 1.36 -23.86 33.71
N LYS A 8 0.36 -24.25 34.50
CA LYS A 8 0.52 -25.22 35.60
C LYS A 8 0.80 -26.63 35.06
N THR A 9 0.09 -27.06 34.03
CA THR A 9 0.28 -28.39 33.42
C THR A 9 1.68 -28.55 32.83
N TYR A 10 2.25 -27.49 32.24
CA TYR A 10 3.60 -27.55 31.66
C TYR A 10 4.73 -27.49 32.69
N ARG A 11 4.57 -26.74 33.80
CA ARG A 11 5.52 -26.82 34.93
C ARG A 11 5.51 -28.21 35.56
N PHE A 12 4.34 -28.82 35.66
CA PHE A 12 4.19 -30.19 36.16
C PHE A 12 4.90 -31.19 35.24
N LEU A 13 4.73 -31.08 33.91
CA LEU A 13 5.39 -31.95 32.94
C LEU A 13 6.92 -31.81 32.95
N LEU A 14 7.44 -30.58 33.03
CA LEU A 14 8.89 -30.36 33.10
C LEU A 14 9.47 -30.93 34.41
N PHE A 15 8.76 -30.73 35.52
CA PHE A 15 9.14 -31.25 36.83
C PHE A 15 9.14 -32.79 36.88
N THR A 16 8.13 -33.46 36.30
CA THR A 16 8.08 -34.93 36.24
C THR A 16 9.19 -35.51 35.36
N ILE A 17 9.51 -34.86 34.24
CA ILE A 17 10.65 -35.28 33.38
C ILE A 17 11.97 -35.15 34.16
N THR A 18 12.22 -34.03 34.84
CA THR A 18 13.46 -33.83 35.62
C THR A 18 13.60 -34.85 36.75
N ILE A 19 12.52 -35.16 37.46
CA ILE A 19 12.52 -36.19 38.51
C ILE A 19 12.80 -37.58 37.91
N GLY A 20 12.21 -37.91 36.76
CA GLY A 20 12.45 -39.21 36.09
C GLY A 20 13.94 -39.45 35.82
N TYR A 21 14.67 -38.42 35.37
CA TYR A 21 16.11 -38.51 35.13
C TYR A 21 16.93 -38.65 36.42
N LEU A 22 16.55 -37.95 37.50
CA LEU A 22 17.18 -38.08 38.81
C LEU A 22 17.04 -39.51 39.37
N VAL A 23 15.84 -40.10 39.23
CA VAL A 23 15.58 -41.48 39.67
C VAL A 23 16.40 -42.49 38.85
N ALA A 24 16.50 -42.29 37.53
CA ALA A 24 17.33 -43.15 36.66
C ALA A 24 18.82 -43.11 37.05
N LEU A 25 19.36 -41.92 37.36
CA LEU A 25 20.73 -41.75 37.84
C LEU A 25 20.98 -42.44 39.19
N ALA A 26 20.03 -42.32 40.12
CA ALA A 26 20.12 -43.00 41.41
C ALA A 26 20.09 -44.53 41.28
N ALA A 27 19.23 -45.06 40.41
CA ALA A 27 19.15 -46.49 40.13
C ALA A 27 20.46 -47.05 39.52
N LEU A 28 21.09 -46.29 38.62
CA LEU A 28 22.39 -46.64 38.05
C LEU A 28 23.51 -46.68 39.10
N GLY A 29 23.55 -45.71 40.01
CA GLY A 29 24.49 -45.72 41.12
C GLY A 29 24.31 -46.93 42.04
N TYR A 30 23.06 -47.33 42.30
CA TYR A 30 22.74 -48.49 43.13
C TYR A 30 23.18 -49.82 42.49
N VAL A 31 22.89 -50.01 41.19
CA VAL A 31 23.35 -51.20 40.43
C VAL A 31 24.88 -51.25 40.38
N GLY A 32 25.54 -50.09 40.23
CA GLY A 32 26.99 -49.98 40.28
C GLY A 32 27.59 -50.49 41.61
N ALA A 33 26.97 -50.12 42.74
CA ALA A 33 27.41 -50.57 44.06
C ALA A 33 27.23 -52.08 44.27
N GLN A 34 26.12 -52.66 43.82
CA GLN A 34 25.84 -54.09 43.92
C GLN A 34 26.85 -54.94 43.15
N ILE A 35 27.16 -54.57 41.91
CA ILE A 35 28.13 -55.32 41.08
C ILE A 35 29.53 -55.24 41.69
N ASN A 36 29.93 -54.10 42.26
CA ASN A 36 31.21 -53.97 42.94
C ASN A 36 31.33 -54.90 44.16
N GLN A 37 30.22 -55.09 44.89
CA GLN A 37 30.16 -56.04 46.00
C GLN A 37 30.32 -57.49 45.51
N THR A 38 29.64 -57.88 44.43
CA THR A 38 29.77 -59.23 43.83
C THR A 38 31.18 -59.52 43.32
N ILE A 39 31.86 -58.54 42.71
CA ILE A 39 33.26 -58.67 42.27
C ILE A 39 34.18 -58.90 43.48
N THR A 40 33.93 -58.21 44.59
CA THR A 40 34.69 -58.36 45.83
C THR A 40 34.50 -59.75 46.44
N GLU A 41 33.28 -60.29 46.43
CA GLU A 41 32.96 -61.64 46.90
C GLU A 41 33.63 -62.74 46.02
N LEU A 42 33.65 -62.58 44.70
CA LEU A 42 34.39 -63.49 43.80
C LEU A 42 35.91 -63.47 44.07
N GLY A 43 36.46 -62.31 44.44
CA GLY A 43 37.85 -62.19 44.88
C GLY A 43 38.16 -63.05 46.11
N THR A 44 37.22 -63.18 47.04
CA THR A 44 37.40 -64.03 48.24
C THR A 44 37.32 -65.54 47.93
N GLN A 45 36.44 -65.96 47.02
CA GLN A 45 36.33 -67.38 46.64
C GLN A 45 37.55 -67.91 45.87
N THR A 46 38.27 -67.04 45.16
CA THR A 46 39.50 -67.43 44.47
C THR A 46 40.68 -67.68 45.42
N GLY A 47 40.63 -67.17 46.66
CA GLY A 47 41.65 -67.36 47.69
C GLY A 47 41.87 -68.82 48.12
N GLU A 48 40.86 -69.68 48.05
CA GLU A 48 40.99 -71.11 48.43
C GLU A 48 41.83 -71.91 47.42
N LEU A 49 41.79 -71.54 46.14
CA LEU A 49 42.59 -72.19 45.08
C LEU A 49 44.10 -71.91 45.20
N TYR A 50 44.48 -70.83 45.89
CA TYR A 50 45.85 -70.36 46.03
C TYR A 50 46.59 -70.92 47.27
N SER A 51 45.92 -71.73 48.09
CA SER A 51 46.46 -72.26 49.36
C SER A 51 47.43 -73.44 49.21
N HIS A 52 47.36 -74.19 48.10
CA HIS A 52 48.13 -75.43 47.91
C HIS A 52 49.67 -75.26 47.93
N PRO A 53 50.28 -74.31 47.20
CA PRO A 53 51.74 -74.17 47.18
C PRO A 53 52.34 -73.76 48.53
N PHE A 54 51.59 -72.97 49.32
CA PHE A 54 52.02 -72.53 50.65
C PHE A 54 51.99 -73.67 51.68
N GLN A 55 50.93 -74.47 51.68
CA GLN A 55 50.83 -75.65 52.55
C GLN A 55 51.92 -76.69 52.24
N VAL A 56 52.18 -76.91 50.95
CA VAL A 56 53.25 -77.80 50.47
C VAL A 56 54.63 -77.29 50.87
N ASN A 57 54.89 -75.98 50.76
CA ASN A 57 56.18 -75.41 51.16
C ASN A 57 56.45 -75.59 52.65
N ALA A 58 55.44 -75.37 53.49
CA ALA A 58 55.53 -75.59 54.93
C ALA A 58 55.84 -77.06 55.24
N ALA A 59 55.07 -77.99 54.68
CA ALA A 59 55.27 -79.43 54.88
C ALA A 59 56.67 -79.90 54.39
N ALA A 60 57.16 -79.39 53.25
CA ALA A 60 58.48 -79.73 52.73
C ALA A 60 59.63 -79.32 53.66
N ARG A 61 59.52 -78.14 54.30
CA ARG A 61 60.50 -77.68 55.29
C ARG A 61 60.48 -78.55 56.56
N GLU A 62 59.30 -78.95 57.01
CA GLU A 62 59.15 -79.84 58.17
C GLU A 62 59.76 -81.23 57.90
N ALA A 63 59.47 -81.84 56.76
CA ALA A 63 60.07 -83.12 56.35
C ALA A 63 61.60 -83.05 56.35
N ARG A 64 62.16 -82.00 55.73
CA ARG A 64 63.61 -81.78 55.65
C ARG A 64 64.24 -81.67 57.04
N LEU A 65 63.61 -80.93 57.95
CA LEU A 65 64.07 -80.77 59.33
C LEU A 65 64.06 -82.11 60.09
N ALA A 66 63.02 -82.92 59.92
CA ALA A 66 62.92 -84.23 60.55
C ALA A 66 64.08 -85.16 60.13
N VAL A 67 64.38 -85.23 58.82
CA VAL A 67 65.50 -86.02 58.29
C VAL A 67 66.85 -85.58 58.87
N SER A 68 67.10 -84.26 58.93
CA SER A 68 68.33 -83.74 59.52
C SER A 68 68.45 -84.05 61.02
N ARG A 69 67.33 -84.02 61.78
CA ARG A 69 67.33 -84.36 63.21
C ARG A 69 67.67 -85.83 63.44
N ILE A 70 67.06 -86.74 62.68
CA ILE A 70 67.35 -88.18 62.78
C ILE A 70 68.83 -88.46 62.52
N ARG A 71 69.42 -87.87 61.47
CA ARG A 71 70.85 -88.05 61.18
C ARG A 71 71.72 -87.60 62.35
N ASN A 72 71.40 -86.46 62.95
CA ASN A 72 72.19 -85.93 64.05
C ASN A 72 72.14 -86.86 65.26
N GLU A 73 70.98 -87.41 65.62
CA GLU A 73 70.85 -88.40 66.70
C GLU A 73 71.75 -89.62 66.46
N LEU A 74 71.77 -90.15 65.23
CA LEU A 74 72.64 -91.28 64.86
C LEU A 74 74.13 -90.92 64.97
N LEU A 75 74.53 -89.73 64.49
CA LEU A 75 75.92 -89.27 64.60
C LEU A 75 76.35 -89.11 66.06
N TYR A 76 75.47 -88.59 66.91
CA TYR A 76 75.73 -88.46 68.34
C TYR A 76 75.90 -89.82 69.02
N ALA A 77 75.09 -90.82 68.66
CA ALA A 77 75.18 -92.17 69.20
C ALA A 77 76.50 -92.86 68.85
N ILE A 78 77.00 -92.65 67.64
CA ILE A 78 78.32 -93.13 67.21
C ILE A 78 79.44 -92.49 68.03
N ALA A 79 79.33 -91.18 68.32
CA ALA A 79 80.37 -90.44 69.00
C ALA A 79 80.54 -90.83 70.49
N ASP A 80 79.46 -91.18 71.19
CA ASP A 80 79.44 -91.51 72.63
C ASP A 80 78.70 -92.84 72.92
N HIS A 81 79.44 -93.95 72.80
CA HIS A 81 78.92 -95.32 72.97
C HIS A 81 78.43 -95.63 74.40
N SER A 82 78.83 -94.84 75.40
CA SER A 82 78.48 -95.07 76.80
C SER A 82 77.03 -94.70 77.14
N LYS A 83 76.36 -93.97 76.23
CA LYS A 83 74.99 -93.49 76.37
C LYS A 83 73.96 -94.25 75.53
N ILE A 84 74.31 -95.46 75.08
CA ILE A 84 73.36 -96.37 74.43
C ILE A 84 72.49 -97.02 75.52
N HIS A 85 71.72 -96.18 76.22
CA HIS A 85 70.55 -96.58 76.99
C HIS A 85 69.30 -96.39 76.11
N SER A 86 68.24 -97.12 76.43
CA SER A 86 67.09 -97.53 75.59
C SER A 86 66.28 -96.51 74.77
N ASP A 87 66.59 -95.21 74.74
CA ASP A 87 65.64 -94.18 74.28
C ASP A 87 65.92 -93.59 72.87
N ILE A 88 67.05 -93.91 72.24
CA ILE A 88 67.36 -93.39 70.88
C ILE A 88 66.34 -93.84 69.83
N VAL A 89 65.79 -95.05 69.99
CA VAL A 89 64.79 -95.61 69.09
C VAL A 89 63.48 -94.81 69.19
N GLU A 90 63.10 -94.37 70.39
CA GLU A 90 61.88 -93.60 70.62
C GLU A 90 61.97 -92.18 70.03
N HIS A 91 63.10 -91.50 70.22
CA HIS A 91 63.35 -90.18 69.63
C HIS A 91 63.36 -90.20 68.09
N ILE A 92 63.99 -91.22 67.50
CA ILE A 92 64.01 -91.39 66.04
C ILE A 92 62.60 -91.66 65.51
N SER A 93 61.79 -92.46 66.22
CA SER A 93 60.41 -92.77 65.83
C SER A 93 59.53 -91.52 65.75
N ALA A 94 59.65 -90.59 66.70
CA ALA A 94 58.86 -89.35 66.69
C ALA A 94 59.16 -88.45 65.47
N PHE A 95 60.42 -88.40 65.03
CA PHE A 95 60.81 -87.67 63.83
C PHE A 95 60.38 -88.40 62.55
N ASP A 96 60.36 -89.72 62.56
CA ASP A 96 59.83 -90.52 61.46
C ASP A 96 58.34 -90.28 61.22
N ASP A 97 57.53 -90.20 62.28
CA ASP A 97 56.10 -89.89 62.17
C ASP A 97 55.85 -88.49 61.58
N THR A 98 56.71 -87.54 61.92
CA THR A 98 56.66 -86.17 61.38
C THR A 98 57.00 -86.19 59.89
N LEU A 99 58.09 -86.88 59.52
CA LEU A 99 58.51 -87.03 58.14
C LEU A 99 57.43 -87.67 57.27
N ASP A 100 56.77 -88.74 57.75
CA ASP A 100 55.72 -89.43 57.01
C ASP A 100 54.48 -88.53 56.78
N ARG A 101 54.03 -87.81 57.81
CA ARG A 101 52.90 -86.85 57.68
C ARG A 101 53.24 -85.73 56.70
N SER A 102 54.44 -85.18 56.79
CA SER A 102 54.87 -84.11 55.89
C SER A 102 54.96 -84.62 54.45
N LEU A 103 55.52 -85.81 54.20
CA LEU A 103 55.59 -86.42 52.86
C LEU A 103 54.21 -86.74 52.27
N LEU A 104 53.24 -87.17 53.09
CA LEU A 104 51.85 -87.35 52.65
C LEU A 104 51.21 -86.03 52.22
N THR A 105 51.41 -84.97 53.01
CA THR A 105 50.88 -83.63 52.71
C THR A 105 51.48 -83.06 51.42
N ILE A 106 52.79 -83.26 51.24
CA ILE A 106 53.50 -82.87 50.01
C ILE A 106 52.93 -83.65 48.83
N GLU A 107 52.86 -84.99 48.90
CA GLU A 107 52.42 -85.78 47.75
C GLU A 107 50.99 -85.45 47.29
N ALA A 108 50.07 -85.19 48.23
CA ALA A 108 48.69 -84.86 47.89
C ALA A 108 48.55 -83.53 47.13
N ASN A 109 49.50 -82.60 47.30
CA ASN A 109 49.33 -81.21 46.88
C ASN A 109 50.49 -80.65 46.04
N PHE A 110 51.58 -81.39 45.84
CA PHE A 110 52.77 -80.92 45.15
C PHE A 110 52.51 -80.75 43.65
N LEU A 111 52.75 -79.54 43.15
CA LEU A 111 52.54 -79.15 41.76
C LEU A 111 53.80 -79.33 40.88
N GLY A 112 54.88 -79.86 41.44
CA GLY A 112 56.15 -80.10 40.75
C GLY A 112 56.29 -81.54 40.29
N ASP A 113 57.54 -81.96 40.06
CA ASP A 113 57.83 -83.34 39.70
C ASP A 113 57.58 -84.29 40.89
N ILE A 114 56.40 -84.94 40.88
CA ILE A 114 55.98 -85.88 41.93
C ILE A 114 56.93 -87.06 42.08
N THR A 115 57.72 -87.39 41.05
CA THR A 115 58.69 -88.48 41.13
C THR A 115 59.77 -88.17 42.17
N GLN A 116 60.17 -86.91 42.36
CA GLN A 116 61.13 -86.51 43.40
C GLN A 116 60.57 -86.80 44.81
N VAL A 117 59.27 -86.55 45.02
CA VAL A 117 58.58 -86.80 46.30
C VAL A 117 58.46 -88.31 46.56
N ARG A 118 58.11 -89.10 45.53
CA ARG A 118 58.04 -90.56 45.63
C ARG A 118 59.42 -91.17 45.89
N THR A 119 60.46 -90.72 45.19
CA THR A 119 61.84 -91.15 45.45
C THR A 119 62.28 -90.77 46.87
N ALA A 120 61.92 -89.59 47.38
CA ALA A 120 62.18 -89.23 48.77
C ALA A 120 61.52 -90.23 49.75
N ARG A 121 60.29 -90.67 49.47
CA ARG A 121 59.62 -91.69 50.29
C ARG A 121 60.32 -93.04 50.21
N ASP A 122 60.68 -93.50 49.03
CA ASP A 122 61.37 -94.78 48.84
C ASP A 122 62.75 -94.76 49.55
N LEU A 123 63.48 -93.66 49.42
CA LEU A 123 64.74 -93.43 50.14
C LEU A 123 64.53 -93.41 51.66
N THR A 124 63.42 -92.85 52.14
CA THR A 124 63.08 -92.87 53.57
C THR A 124 62.90 -94.30 54.07
N GLN A 125 62.18 -95.15 53.32
CA GLN A 125 62.01 -96.57 53.67
C GLN A 125 63.35 -97.33 53.63
N SER A 126 64.15 -97.13 52.58
CA SER A 126 65.48 -97.73 52.47
C SER A 126 66.39 -97.28 53.60
N TRP A 127 66.35 -96.00 53.96
CA TRP A 127 67.14 -95.45 55.06
C TRP A 127 66.71 -96.03 56.41
N ARG A 128 65.40 -96.21 56.66
CA ARG A 128 64.90 -96.87 57.88
C ARG A 128 65.44 -98.29 58.03
N SER A 129 65.48 -99.06 56.94
CA SER A 129 66.01 -100.42 56.94
C SER A 129 67.49 -100.47 57.31
N GLU A 130 68.34 -99.71 56.60
CA GLU A 130 69.79 -99.65 56.88
C GLU A 130 70.08 -99.04 58.25
N ARG A 131 69.31 -98.02 58.65
CA ARG A 131 69.44 -97.39 59.98
C ARG A 131 69.11 -98.36 61.11
N THR A 132 68.17 -99.29 60.93
CA THR A 132 67.87 -100.30 61.95
C THR A 132 69.07 -101.23 62.15
N GLN A 133 69.77 -101.60 61.08
CA GLN A 133 71.01 -102.37 61.17
C GLN A 133 72.14 -101.56 61.80
N LEU A 134 72.26 -100.26 61.45
CA LEU A 134 73.21 -99.36 62.09
C LEU A 134 72.95 -99.24 63.61
N ILE A 135 71.69 -99.12 64.02
CA ILE A 135 71.32 -99.08 65.44
C ILE A 135 71.67 -100.41 66.13
N ALA A 136 71.44 -101.56 65.48
CA ALA A 136 71.84 -102.85 66.02
C ALA A 136 73.37 -102.97 66.19
N LEU A 137 74.15 -102.53 65.19
CA LEU A 137 75.62 -102.47 65.28
C LEU A 137 76.08 -101.53 66.39
N LEU A 138 75.38 -100.42 66.61
CA LEU A 138 75.68 -99.51 67.72
C LEU A 138 75.42 -100.17 69.08
N ILE A 139 74.41 -101.03 69.20
CA ILE A 139 74.09 -101.69 70.47
C ILE A 139 75.04 -102.87 70.76
N GLU A 140 75.32 -103.70 69.76
CA GLU A 140 75.95 -105.02 69.97
C GLU A 140 77.36 -105.16 69.35
N GLY A 141 77.77 -104.24 68.47
CA GLY A 141 79.00 -104.33 67.69
C GLY A 141 80.11 -103.34 68.08
N PRO A 142 81.33 -103.51 67.53
CA PRO A 142 82.42 -102.55 67.68
C PRO A 142 82.08 -101.19 67.03
N ARG A 143 82.42 -100.09 67.71
CA ARG A 143 82.19 -98.71 67.22
C ARG A 143 82.70 -98.46 65.80
N ALA A 144 83.88 -98.99 65.46
CA ALA A 144 84.49 -98.80 64.15
C ALA A 144 83.60 -99.35 63.02
N ASP A 145 82.93 -100.47 63.27
CA ASP A 145 82.03 -101.11 62.30
C ASP A 145 80.76 -100.26 62.09
N ALA A 146 80.23 -99.64 63.16
CA ALA A 146 79.10 -98.71 63.05
C ALA A 146 79.48 -97.40 62.35
N GLU A 147 80.68 -96.85 62.60
CA GLU A 147 81.21 -95.68 61.88
C GLU A 147 81.37 -95.97 60.38
N GLU A 148 81.98 -97.10 60.04
CA GLU A 148 82.16 -97.53 58.66
C GLU A 148 80.81 -97.79 57.98
N PHE A 149 79.88 -98.47 58.66
CA PHE A 149 78.54 -98.72 58.14
C PHE A 149 77.77 -97.42 57.93
N MET A 150 77.89 -96.45 58.83
CA MET A 150 77.23 -95.16 58.66
C MET A 150 77.74 -94.44 57.41
N MET A 151 79.06 -94.35 57.24
CA MET A 151 79.68 -93.63 56.13
C MET A 151 79.45 -94.33 54.78
N THR A 152 79.48 -95.66 54.74
CA THR A 152 79.40 -96.42 53.48
C THR A 152 77.96 -96.72 53.04
N ARG A 153 77.04 -96.96 53.98
CA ARG A 153 75.67 -97.41 53.68
C ARG A 153 74.62 -96.33 53.91
N THR A 154 74.65 -95.66 55.07
CA THR A 154 73.54 -94.77 55.46
C THR A 154 73.69 -93.31 55.00
N ALA A 155 74.92 -92.77 54.99
CA ALA A 155 75.18 -91.38 54.62
C ALA A 155 74.78 -91.06 53.17
N PRO A 156 75.08 -91.92 52.15
CA PRO A 156 74.64 -91.66 50.77
C PRO A 156 73.12 -91.58 50.61
N ILE A 157 72.37 -92.41 51.36
CA ILE A 157 70.89 -92.43 51.31
C ILE A 157 70.33 -91.14 51.92
N TYR A 158 70.90 -90.68 53.04
CA TYR A 158 70.53 -89.41 53.66
C TYR A 158 70.78 -88.22 52.73
N GLU A 159 71.95 -88.15 52.08
CA GLU A 159 72.30 -87.05 51.18
C GLU A 159 71.36 -87.00 49.97
N ALA A 160 71.04 -88.18 49.41
CA ALA A 160 70.04 -88.30 48.35
C ALA A 160 68.66 -87.81 48.82
N LEU A 161 68.23 -88.20 50.03
CA LEU A 161 66.94 -87.81 50.59
C LEU A 161 66.82 -86.28 50.80
N ILE A 162 67.84 -85.66 51.41
CA ILE A 162 67.86 -84.20 51.59
C ILE A 162 67.82 -83.47 50.25
N SER A 163 68.57 -83.95 49.24
CA SER A 163 68.54 -83.36 47.90
C SER A 163 67.14 -83.37 47.29
N LYS A 164 66.37 -84.46 47.46
CA LYS A 164 64.98 -84.52 47.00
C LYS A 164 64.07 -83.56 47.75
N LEU A 165 64.22 -83.44 49.07
CA LEU A 165 63.43 -82.50 49.88
C LEU A 165 63.78 -81.03 49.58
N ASP A 166 65.05 -80.71 49.33
CA ASP A 166 65.49 -79.38 48.92
C ASP A 166 64.82 -78.92 47.61
N TYR A 167 64.74 -79.81 46.62
CA TYR A 167 64.00 -79.53 45.38
C TYR A 167 62.53 -79.17 45.64
N VAL A 168 61.86 -79.92 46.52
CA VAL A 168 60.44 -79.69 46.84
C VAL A 168 60.25 -78.35 47.54
N VAL A 169 61.14 -78.00 48.47
CA VAL A 169 61.12 -76.71 49.18
C VAL A 169 61.30 -75.55 48.20
N ASP A 170 62.30 -75.62 47.32
CA ASP A 170 62.60 -74.53 46.39
C ASP A 170 61.48 -74.32 45.37
N PHE A 171 60.98 -75.41 44.77
CA PHE A 171 59.91 -75.36 43.79
C PHE A 171 58.62 -74.76 44.37
N SER A 172 58.22 -75.24 45.56
CA SER A 172 56.98 -74.77 46.20
C SER A 172 57.07 -73.30 46.62
N ALA A 173 58.24 -72.82 47.06
CA ALA A 173 58.46 -71.41 47.41
C ALA A 173 58.30 -70.49 46.19
N GLN A 174 58.91 -70.84 45.06
CA GLN A 174 58.81 -70.06 43.83
C GLN A 174 57.37 -70.02 43.31
N LYS A 175 56.67 -71.16 43.35
CA LYS A 175 55.30 -71.25 42.86
C LYS A 175 54.32 -70.45 43.71
N ALA A 176 54.49 -70.45 45.03
CA ALA A 176 53.69 -69.65 45.95
C ALA A 176 53.80 -68.14 45.66
N LYS A 177 55.02 -67.65 45.37
CA LYS A 177 55.26 -66.25 45.01
C LYS A 177 54.60 -65.86 43.69
N TYR A 178 54.74 -66.68 42.64
CA TYR A 178 54.15 -66.42 41.33
C TYR A 178 52.62 -66.23 41.38
N PHE A 179 51.93 -67.04 42.19
CA PHE A 179 50.49 -66.96 42.30
C PHE A 179 49.99 -65.72 43.05
N ALA A 180 50.75 -65.24 44.05
CA ALA A 180 50.42 -64.01 44.77
C ALA A 180 50.44 -62.78 43.83
N GLU A 181 51.45 -62.69 42.97
CA GLU A 181 51.61 -61.58 42.02
C GLU A 181 50.49 -61.55 40.95
N GLN A 182 50.06 -62.72 40.44
CA GLN A 182 48.96 -62.79 39.47
C GLN A 182 47.60 -62.36 40.04
N ALA A 183 47.31 -62.71 41.29
CA ALA A 183 46.04 -62.39 41.93
C ALA A 183 45.86 -60.87 42.10
N GLU A 184 46.93 -60.18 42.51
CA GLU A 184 46.93 -58.72 42.72
C GLU A 184 46.71 -57.96 41.39
N GLN A 185 47.40 -58.37 40.32
CA GLN A 185 47.31 -57.70 39.03
C GLN A 185 45.93 -57.83 38.36
N LYS A 186 45.27 -59.00 38.50
CA LYS A 186 43.95 -59.26 37.90
C LYS A 186 42.82 -58.54 38.62
N SER A 187 42.96 -58.33 39.94
CA SER A 187 42.01 -57.56 40.76
C SER A 187 42.02 -56.07 40.38
N ALA A 188 43.20 -55.45 40.24
CA ALA A 188 43.32 -54.03 39.93
C ALA A 188 42.75 -53.65 38.55
N SER A 189 43.03 -54.47 37.52
CA SER A 189 42.52 -54.20 36.16
C SER A 189 41.00 -54.26 36.06
N SER A 190 40.37 -55.20 36.76
CA SER A 190 38.92 -55.40 36.74
C SER A 190 38.17 -54.21 37.36
N LEU A 191 38.71 -53.61 38.42
CA LEU A 191 38.10 -52.47 39.10
C LEU A 191 38.09 -51.19 38.22
N VAL A 192 39.18 -50.93 37.49
CA VAL A 192 39.31 -49.74 36.61
C VAL A 192 38.37 -49.83 35.41
N HIS A 193 38.25 -50.99 34.78
CA HIS A 193 37.31 -51.21 33.66
C HIS A 193 35.86 -51.01 34.10
N PHE A 194 35.50 -51.44 35.31
CA PHE A 194 34.16 -51.24 35.84
C PHE A 194 33.83 -49.76 36.10
N GLN A 195 34.75 -49.02 36.74
CA GLN A 195 34.55 -47.60 37.03
C GLN A 195 34.41 -46.74 35.77
N SER A 196 35.19 -47.02 34.72
CA SER A 196 35.11 -46.29 33.46
C SER A 196 33.78 -46.51 32.73
N LEU A 197 33.22 -47.72 32.79
CA LEU A 197 31.93 -48.05 32.16
C LEU A 197 30.74 -47.37 32.89
N LEU A 198 30.81 -47.27 34.22
CA LEU A 198 29.82 -46.56 35.03
C LEU A 198 29.79 -45.05 34.74
N LEU A 199 30.98 -44.44 34.57
CA LEU A 199 31.10 -43.02 34.24
C LEU A 199 30.56 -42.70 32.83
N ALA A 200 30.82 -43.57 31.85
CA ALA A 200 30.29 -43.38 30.50
C ALA A 200 28.75 -43.41 30.47
N LEU A 201 28.14 -44.35 31.19
CA LEU A 201 26.69 -44.51 31.22
C LEU A 201 25.97 -43.31 31.90
N THR A 202 26.54 -42.76 32.96
CA THR A 202 26.00 -41.58 33.65
C THR A 202 26.03 -40.33 32.78
N LEU A 203 27.10 -40.11 32.00
CA LEU A 203 27.19 -38.99 31.06
C LEU A 203 26.13 -39.06 29.94
N ILE A 204 25.85 -40.26 29.41
CA ILE A 204 24.83 -40.46 28.36
C ILE A 204 23.43 -40.08 28.87
N VAL A 205 23.08 -40.47 30.10
CA VAL A 205 21.78 -40.15 30.71
C VAL A 205 21.60 -38.64 30.89
N MET A 206 22.65 -37.92 31.31
CA MET A 206 22.59 -36.46 31.44
C MET A 206 22.40 -35.76 30.08
N ALA A 207 23.10 -36.21 29.04
CA ALA A 207 22.97 -35.64 27.69
C ALA A 207 21.55 -35.80 27.13
N ALA A 208 20.93 -36.98 27.30
CA ALA A 208 19.55 -37.24 26.88
C ALA A 208 18.52 -36.35 27.60
N GLY A 209 18.74 -36.09 28.90
CA GLY A 209 17.90 -35.16 29.68
C GLY A 209 17.96 -33.73 29.16
N GLY A 210 19.16 -33.24 28.83
CA GLY A 210 19.36 -31.88 28.30
C GLY A 210 18.65 -31.65 26.96
N VAL A 211 18.74 -32.60 26.03
CA VAL A 211 18.07 -32.52 24.72
C VAL A 211 16.55 -32.43 24.87
N THR A 212 15.97 -33.23 25.75
CA THR A 212 14.52 -33.27 26.00
C THR A 212 13.99 -31.93 26.49
N VAL A 213 14.69 -31.27 27.43
CA VAL A 213 14.32 -29.94 27.95
C VAL A 213 14.32 -28.88 26.83
N VAL A 214 15.33 -28.89 25.95
CA VAL A 214 15.44 -27.91 24.85
C VAL A 214 14.28 -28.06 23.85
N VAL A 215 13.88 -29.29 23.52
CA VAL A 215 12.77 -29.54 22.60
C VAL A 215 11.44 -29.02 23.16
N VAL A 216 11.17 -29.29 24.44
CA VAL A 216 9.95 -28.81 25.13
C VAL A 216 9.90 -27.28 25.16
N LEU A 217 11.01 -26.62 25.49
CA LEU A 217 11.08 -25.15 25.51
C LEU A 217 10.85 -24.52 24.12
N ARG A 218 11.35 -25.14 23.04
CA ARG A 218 11.10 -24.68 21.66
C ARG A 218 9.64 -24.82 21.25
N ALA A 219 8.98 -25.91 21.64
CA ALA A 219 7.55 -26.12 21.34
C ALA A 219 6.67 -25.07 22.03
N LEU A 220 6.98 -24.71 23.28
CA LEU A 220 6.26 -23.68 24.04
C LEU A 220 6.38 -22.30 23.37
N ARG A 221 7.59 -21.88 22.99
CA ARG A 221 7.80 -20.59 22.30
C ARG A 221 7.00 -20.46 20.99
N ARG A 222 6.90 -21.54 20.20
CA ARG A 222 6.16 -21.51 18.92
C ARG A 222 4.66 -21.27 19.12
N ARG A 223 4.06 -21.88 20.14
CA ARG A 223 2.62 -21.74 20.45
C ARG A 223 2.28 -20.34 20.94
N ASP A 224 3.10 -19.76 21.82
CA ASP A 224 2.91 -18.39 22.31
C ASP A 224 3.01 -17.36 21.18
N GLN A 225 3.95 -17.56 20.24
CA GLN A 225 4.07 -16.72 19.06
C GLN A 225 2.85 -16.79 18.13
N GLN A 226 2.22 -17.96 17.97
CA GLN A 226 1.00 -18.10 17.16
C GLN A 226 -0.20 -17.37 17.78
N LEU A 227 -0.43 -17.55 19.08
CA LEU A 227 -1.53 -16.89 19.79
C LEU A 227 -1.35 -15.36 19.82
N ALA A 228 -0.10 -14.90 19.99
CA ALA A 228 0.21 -13.47 19.92
C ALA A 228 -0.02 -12.91 18.50
N LYS A 229 0.34 -13.64 17.45
CA LYS A 229 0.08 -13.23 16.06
C LYS A 229 -1.42 -13.12 15.76
N GLN A 230 -2.23 -14.07 16.23
CA GLN A 230 -3.68 -14.05 15.99
C GLN A 230 -4.34 -12.86 16.71
N HIS A 231 -4.04 -12.64 17.99
CA HIS A 231 -4.55 -11.48 18.73
C HIS A 231 -4.09 -10.14 18.13
N ASN A 232 -2.84 -10.07 17.68
CA ASN A 232 -2.32 -8.84 17.06
C ASN A 232 -2.94 -8.60 15.68
N ALA A 233 -3.25 -9.64 14.91
CA ALA A 233 -3.98 -9.53 13.65
C ALA A 233 -5.41 -9.01 13.84
N THR A 234 -6.17 -9.57 14.80
CA THR A 234 -7.54 -9.10 15.10
C THR A 234 -7.53 -7.65 15.60
N ARG A 235 -6.65 -7.29 16.54
CA ARG A 235 -6.54 -5.91 17.02
C ARG A 235 -6.10 -4.93 15.94
N ARG A 236 -5.19 -5.34 15.03
CA ARG A 236 -4.79 -4.51 13.89
C ARG A 236 -5.95 -4.29 12.94
N PHE A 237 -6.73 -5.32 12.66
CA PHE A 237 -7.92 -5.21 11.82
C PHE A 237 -8.96 -4.27 12.44
N GLU A 238 -9.28 -4.45 13.73
CA GLU A 238 -10.17 -3.55 14.47
C GLU A 238 -9.64 -2.10 14.48
N ALA A 239 -8.34 -1.91 14.71
CA ALA A 239 -7.73 -0.59 14.70
C ALA A 239 -7.81 0.08 13.32
N ILE A 240 -7.57 -0.65 12.23
CA ILE A 240 -7.68 -0.12 10.85
C ILE A 240 -9.12 0.30 10.55
N VAL A 241 -10.10 -0.55 10.88
CA VAL A 241 -11.52 -0.24 10.67
C VAL A 241 -11.95 0.97 11.50
N LYS A 242 -11.45 1.08 12.73
CA LYS A 242 -11.80 2.17 13.66
C LYS A 242 -11.10 3.50 13.32
N SER A 243 -9.86 3.46 12.83
CA SER A 243 -9.11 4.67 12.47
C SER A 243 -9.43 5.20 11.07
N THR A 244 -10.25 4.50 10.30
CA THR A 244 -10.61 4.91 8.95
C THR A 244 -11.70 6.00 9.02
N ASP A 245 -11.48 7.11 8.32
CA ASP A 245 -12.46 8.20 8.22
C ASP A 245 -13.61 7.88 7.25
N ASP A 246 -13.44 6.88 6.36
CA ASP A 246 -14.55 6.31 5.59
C ASP A 246 -15.50 5.50 6.50
N ALA A 247 -16.78 5.56 6.18
CA ALA A 247 -17.81 4.78 6.87
C ALA A 247 -17.75 3.32 6.43
N ILE A 248 -17.52 2.42 7.38
CA ILE A 248 -17.54 0.97 7.18
C ILE A 248 -18.73 0.41 7.94
N ILE A 249 -19.67 -0.17 7.21
CA ILE A 249 -20.97 -0.60 7.71
C ILE A 249 -21.23 -2.02 7.20
N SER A 250 -21.58 -2.95 8.08
CA SER A 250 -22.16 -4.24 7.66
C SER A 250 -23.67 -4.24 7.88
N LYS A 251 -24.39 -4.97 7.03
CA LYS A 251 -25.84 -5.12 7.12
C LYS A 251 -26.30 -6.51 6.69
N THR A 252 -27.46 -6.93 7.18
CA THR A 252 -28.15 -8.13 6.72
C THR A 252 -28.68 -7.96 5.28
N LEU A 253 -29.14 -9.06 4.68
CA LEU A 253 -29.82 -9.01 3.37
C LEU A 253 -31.18 -8.29 3.41
N ASP A 254 -31.74 -8.06 4.59
CA ASP A 254 -32.95 -7.24 4.79
C ASP A 254 -32.62 -5.75 4.99
N GLY A 255 -31.34 -5.36 4.86
CA GLY A 255 -30.88 -3.98 4.98
C GLY A 255 -30.75 -3.48 6.43
N ILE A 256 -30.75 -4.39 7.42
CA ILE A 256 -30.57 -4.03 8.84
C ILE A 256 -29.09 -3.91 9.16
N ILE A 257 -28.68 -2.79 9.76
CA ILE A 257 -27.28 -2.50 10.10
C ILE A 257 -26.81 -3.42 11.24
N GLU A 258 -25.66 -4.08 11.07
CA GLU A 258 -25.04 -4.99 12.05
C GLU A 258 -23.75 -4.43 12.64
N SER A 259 -23.01 -3.61 11.90
CA SER A 259 -21.81 -2.93 12.39
C SER A 259 -21.72 -1.50 11.90
N TRP A 260 -21.06 -0.66 12.69
CA TRP A 260 -20.94 0.77 12.49
C TRP A 260 -19.63 1.27 13.08
N ASN A 261 -18.68 1.70 12.25
CA ASN A 261 -17.38 2.19 12.71
C ASN A 261 -17.40 3.69 13.06
N ASP A 262 -16.32 4.19 13.66
CA ASP A 262 -16.17 5.61 14.03
C ASP A 262 -16.28 6.55 12.81
N GLY A 263 -15.82 6.12 11.62
CA GLY A 263 -15.99 6.88 10.37
C GLY A 263 -17.46 7.08 10.00
N ALA A 264 -18.30 6.05 10.17
CA ALA A 264 -19.73 6.13 9.94
C ALA A 264 -20.42 7.08 10.94
N GLU A 265 -19.98 7.11 12.20
CA GLU A 265 -20.49 8.08 13.18
C GLU A 265 -20.20 9.52 12.76
N LYS A 266 -18.96 9.81 12.34
CA LYS A 266 -18.56 11.15 11.87
C LYS A 266 -19.32 11.59 10.62
N ILE A 267 -19.44 10.70 9.63
CA ILE A 267 -20.05 11.04 8.33
C ILE A 267 -21.56 11.24 8.45
N PHE A 268 -22.27 10.34 9.15
CA PHE A 268 -23.74 10.35 9.17
C PHE A 268 -24.34 10.97 10.44
N GLY A 269 -23.55 11.16 11.50
CA GLY A 269 -23.97 11.80 12.76
C GLY A 269 -24.75 10.89 13.72
N TYR A 270 -24.90 9.60 13.39
CA TYR A 270 -25.51 8.59 14.26
C TYR A 270 -24.42 7.82 14.99
N SER A 271 -24.57 7.64 16.31
CA SER A 271 -23.69 6.72 17.05
C SER A 271 -23.96 5.26 16.67
N ALA A 272 -22.99 4.37 16.89
CA ALA A 272 -23.15 2.94 16.65
C ALA A 272 -24.35 2.35 17.41
N GLN A 273 -24.62 2.84 18.62
CA GLN A 273 -25.76 2.40 19.42
C GLN A 273 -27.11 2.83 18.83
N GLU A 274 -27.16 3.95 18.10
CA GLU A 274 -28.36 4.44 17.42
C GLU A 274 -28.56 3.82 16.03
N ALA A 275 -27.47 3.41 15.37
CA ALA A 275 -27.51 2.89 14.01
C ALA A 275 -27.66 1.37 13.93
N ILE A 276 -26.98 0.62 14.82
CA ILE A 276 -27.02 -0.86 14.80
C ILE A 276 -28.42 -1.35 15.15
N GLY A 277 -28.93 -2.29 14.35
CA GLY A 277 -30.28 -2.84 14.46
C GLY A 277 -31.35 -2.04 13.70
N HIS A 278 -31.02 -0.88 13.12
CA HIS A 278 -31.93 -0.07 12.33
C HIS A 278 -31.77 -0.30 10.81
N PRO A 279 -32.81 -0.02 10.00
CA PRO A 279 -32.72 -0.15 8.54
C PRO A 279 -31.81 0.94 7.94
N MET A 280 -30.99 0.54 6.95
CA MET A 280 -30.12 1.44 6.19
C MET A 280 -30.88 2.59 5.50
N GLN A 281 -32.19 2.41 5.28
CA GLN A 281 -33.10 3.41 4.71
C GLN A 281 -33.14 4.73 5.48
N MET A 282 -32.77 4.75 6.77
CA MET A 282 -32.66 5.97 7.58
C MET A 282 -31.66 7.00 7.01
N LEU A 283 -30.68 6.54 6.23
CA LEU A 283 -29.69 7.41 5.60
C LEU A 283 -30.10 7.81 4.17
N ILE A 284 -31.21 7.29 3.65
CA ILE A 284 -31.59 7.46 2.23
C ILE A 284 -32.64 8.58 2.13
N PRO A 285 -32.46 9.55 1.22
CA PRO A 285 -33.50 10.54 0.95
C PRO A 285 -34.79 9.90 0.37
N PRO A 286 -35.98 10.46 0.64
CA PRO A 286 -37.25 9.85 0.19
C PRO A 286 -37.38 9.64 -1.32
N ASP A 287 -36.78 10.51 -2.14
CA ASP A 287 -36.73 10.42 -3.59
C ASP A 287 -35.83 9.28 -4.12
N ARG A 288 -35.08 8.62 -3.23
CA ARG A 288 -34.05 7.61 -3.56
C ARG A 288 -34.24 6.26 -2.87
N TYR A 289 -35.40 6.02 -2.25
CA TYR A 289 -35.65 4.78 -1.51
C TYR A 289 -35.56 3.50 -2.35
N ASN A 290 -35.69 3.59 -3.68
CA ASN A 290 -35.53 2.46 -4.60
C ASN A 290 -34.08 1.96 -4.72
N GLU A 291 -33.07 2.78 -4.40
CA GLU A 291 -31.67 2.41 -4.55
C GLU A 291 -31.29 1.18 -3.71
N GLU A 292 -31.82 1.08 -2.48
CA GLU A 292 -31.43 0.02 -1.54
C GLU A 292 -31.94 -1.36 -1.94
N PRO A 293 -33.23 -1.55 -2.31
CA PRO A 293 -33.70 -2.80 -2.90
C PRO A 293 -32.91 -3.23 -4.15
N GLU A 294 -32.56 -2.29 -5.03
CA GLU A 294 -31.79 -2.59 -6.25
C GLU A 294 -30.37 -3.07 -5.92
N ILE A 295 -29.72 -2.45 -4.94
CA ILE A 295 -28.39 -2.85 -4.44
C ILE A 295 -28.46 -4.24 -3.81
N LEU A 296 -29.44 -4.50 -2.94
CA LEU A 296 -29.61 -5.80 -2.29
C LEU A 296 -29.86 -6.92 -3.30
N ALA A 297 -30.65 -6.67 -4.35
CA ALA A 297 -30.88 -7.64 -5.42
C ALA A 297 -29.60 -8.01 -6.19
N LYS A 298 -28.69 -7.05 -6.43
CA LYS A 298 -27.36 -7.30 -7.02
C LYS A 298 -26.49 -8.15 -6.09
N LEU A 299 -26.44 -7.79 -4.81
CA LEU A 299 -25.64 -8.49 -3.81
C LEU A 299 -26.10 -9.93 -3.57
N ALA A 300 -27.42 -10.18 -3.62
CA ALA A 300 -27.99 -11.53 -3.51
C ALA A 300 -27.54 -12.46 -4.65
N ARG A 301 -27.17 -11.91 -5.80
CA ARG A 301 -26.55 -12.67 -6.92
C ARG A 301 -25.03 -12.79 -6.80
N GLY A 302 -24.44 -12.29 -5.71
CA GLY A 302 -22.99 -12.26 -5.49
C GLY A 302 -22.26 -11.11 -6.20
N GLU A 303 -22.98 -10.17 -6.80
CA GLU A 303 -22.38 -9.02 -7.49
C GLU A 303 -21.97 -7.93 -6.49
N ARG A 304 -20.76 -7.40 -6.62
CA ARG A 304 -20.33 -6.19 -5.91
C ARG A 304 -20.77 -4.93 -6.67
N VAL A 305 -21.06 -3.88 -5.92
CA VAL A 305 -21.35 -2.55 -6.47
C VAL A 305 -20.16 -1.65 -6.19
N ASP A 306 -19.49 -1.19 -7.24
CA ASP A 306 -18.33 -0.30 -7.14
C ASP A 306 -18.70 1.15 -7.41
N HIS A 307 -18.08 2.07 -6.66
CA HIS A 307 -18.14 3.52 -6.90
C HIS A 307 -19.57 4.06 -7.13
N PHE A 308 -20.52 3.60 -6.33
CA PHE A 308 -21.89 4.08 -6.39
C PHE A 308 -21.99 5.46 -5.76
N GLU A 309 -21.98 6.49 -6.60
CA GLU A 309 -22.17 7.88 -6.19
C GLU A 309 -23.66 8.17 -5.99
N THR A 310 -23.99 8.63 -4.78
CA THR A 310 -25.38 8.92 -4.40
C THR A 310 -25.43 9.95 -3.28
N VAL A 311 -26.64 10.41 -2.97
CA VAL A 311 -26.92 11.32 -1.86
C VAL A 311 -27.44 10.55 -0.66
N ARG A 312 -26.94 10.87 0.53
CA ARG A 312 -27.45 10.37 1.82
C ARG A 312 -27.85 11.52 2.73
N CYS A 313 -28.65 11.22 3.73
CA CYS A 313 -29.15 12.14 4.74
C CYS A 313 -28.43 11.88 6.07
N ARG A 314 -27.90 12.93 6.69
CA ARG A 314 -27.37 12.89 8.05
C ARG A 314 -28.50 12.98 9.07
N LYS A 315 -28.17 12.73 10.35
CA LYS A 315 -29.09 12.87 11.49
C LYS A 315 -29.72 14.26 11.61
N ASP A 316 -29.00 15.32 11.22
CA ASP A 316 -29.47 16.71 11.26
C ASP A 316 -30.35 17.10 10.06
N GLY A 317 -30.59 16.18 9.12
CA GLY A 317 -31.33 16.42 7.89
C GLY A 317 -30.50 16.97 6.73
N SER A 318 -29.20 17.23 6.93
CA SER A 318 -28.32 17.68 5.84
C SER A 318 -28.06 16.57 4.84
N LEU A 319 -28.02 16.94 3.55
CA LEU A 319 -27.71 16.02 2.47
C LEU A 319 -26.20 15.98 2.21
N ILE A 320 -25.68 14.79 1.95
CA ILE A 320 -24.27 14.53 1.66
C ILE A 320 -24.11 13.72 0.39
N ASN A 321 -23.07 14.06 -0.37
CA ASN A 321 -22.65 13.25 -1.50
C ASN A 321 -21.67 12.19 -1.00
N ILE A 322 -22.01 10.91 -1.23
CA ILE A 322 -21.16 9.79 -0.88
C ILE A 322 -20.84 8.94 -2.11
N SER A 323 -19.62 8.41 -2.16
CA SER A 323 -19.24 7.34 -3.07
C SER A 323 -19.16 6.05 -2.26
N ALA A 324 -19.93 5.03 -2.66
CA ALA A 324 -20.06 3.79 -1.92
C ALA A 324 -19.59 2.56 -2.72
N THR A 325 -18.81 1.71 -2.07
CA THR A 325 -18.51 0.36 -2.53
C THR A 325 -19.20 -0.64 -1.63
N ILE A 326 -19.93 -1.59 -2.22
CA ILE A 326 -20.81 -2.50 -1.49
C ILE A 326 -20.52 -3.92 -1.96
N SER A 327 -20.05 -4.75 -1.04
CA SER A 327 -19.58 -6.11 -1.31
C SER A 327 -20.41 -7.13 -0.53
N PRO A 328 -20.73 -8.30 -1.12
CA PRO A 328 -21.43 -9.36 -0.39
C PRO A 328 -20.51 -9.97 0.69
N ILE A 329 -21.08 -10.28 1.84
CA ILE A 329 -20.44 -11.09 2.88
C ILE A 329 -20.92 -12.53 2.68
N ILE A 330 -19.97 -13.45 2.51
CA ILE A 330 -20.24 -14.88 2.27
C ILE A 330 -19.81 -15.72 3.48
N ASP A 331 -20.58 -16.78 3.75
CA ASP A 331 -20.21 -17.79 4.74
C ASP A 331 -19.23 -18.83 4.16
N ASP A 332 -18.77 -19.76 5.02
CA ASP A 332 -17.85 -20.85 4.64
C ASP A 332 -18.45 -21.81 3.58
N ALA A 333 -19.78 -21.80 3.40
CA ALA A 333 -20.49 -22.59 2.41
C ALA A 333 -20.69 -21.83 1.08
N GLY A 334 -20.19 -20.60 0.97
CA GLY A 334 -20.29 -19.75 -0.22
C GLY A 334 -21.65 -19.06 -0.40
N LYS A 335 -22.51 -19.08 0.63
CA LYS A 335 -23.81 -18.40 0.61
C LYS A 335 -23.63 -16.95 1.06
N VAL A 336 -24.29 -16.02 0.36
CA VAL A 336 -24.35 -14.61 0.79
C VAL A 336 -25.21 -14.52 2.04
N ILE A 337 -24.64 -13.98 3.13
CA ILE A 337 -25.30 -13.81 4.44
C ILE A 337 -25.53 -12.34 4.80
N GLY A 338 -24.90 -11.41 4.08
CA GLY A 338 -25.05 -9.97 4.32
C GLY A 338 -24.26 -9.14 3.32
N ALA A 339 -24.02 -7.88 3.66
CA ALA A 339 -23.27 -6.95 2.83
C ALA A 339 -22.36 -6.06 3.69
N SER A 340 -21.17 -5.77 3.18
CA SER A 340 -20.25 -4.77 3.70
C SER A 340 -20.26 -3.56 2.79
N LYS A 341 -20.47 -2.38 3.34
CA LYS A 341 -20.48 -1.09 2.65
C LYS A 341 -19.35 -0.23 3.18
N ILE A 342 -18.54 0.29 2.26
CA ILE A 342 -17.58 1.36 2.51
C ILE A 342 -18.12 2.61 1.81
N ALA A 343 -18.32 3.70 2.55
CA ALA A 343 -18.81 4.96 2.00
C ALA A 343 -17.89 6.11 2.38
N ARG A 344 -17.50 6.91 1.37
CA ARG A 344 -16.69 8.10 1.53
C ARG A 344 -17.52 9.35 1.27
N ASP A 345 -17.46 10.32 2.16
CA ASP A 345 -18.02 11.67 1.93
C ASP A 345 -17.11 12.43 0.96
N PHE A 346 -17.67 12.94 -0.13
CA PHE A 346 -16.95 13.76 -1.11
C PHE A 346 -17.63 15.12 -1.35
N THR A 347 -18.49 15.54 -0.42
CA THR A 347 -19.32 16.75 -0.55
C THR A 347 -18.48 18.02 -0.75
N GLU A 348 -17.41 18.21 0.04
CA GLU A 348 -16.54 19.40 -0.05
C GLU A 348 -15.70 19.41 -1.33
N HIS A 349 -15.17 18.25 -1.73
CA HIS A 349 -14.43 18.10 -2.98
C HIS A 349 -15.31 18.46 -4.17
N HIS A 350 -16.52 17.87 -4.24
CA HIS A 350 -17.48 18.16 -5.30
C HIS A 350 -17.88 19.64 -5.33
N ARG A 351 -18.07 20.28 -4.16
CA ARG A 351 -18.39 21.72 -4.11
C ARG A 351 -17.25 22.57 -4.65
N THR A 352 -16.02 22.29 -4.24
CA THR A 352 -14.84 23.04 -4.68
C THR A 352 -14.59 22.87 -6.18
N GLU A 353 -14.74 21.65 -6.68
CA GLU A 353 -14.61 21.36 -8.11
C GLU A 353 -15.69 22.08 -8.93
N LEU A 354 -16.94 22.08 -8.46
CA LEU A 354 -18.03 22.79 -9.11
C LEU A 354 -17.81 24.31 -9.10
N GLU A 355 -17.38 24.89 -7.98
CA GLU A 355 -17.05 26.32 -7.86
C GLU A 355 -15.92 26.71 -8.81
N LEU A 356 -14.84 25.92 -8.88
CA LEU A 356 -13.74 26.14 -9.82
C LEU A 356 -14.22 26.03 -11.27
N ARG A 357 -15.08 25.06 -11.58
CA ARG A 357 -15.63 24.88 -12.93
C ARG A 357 -16.56 26.01 -13.33
N ILE A 358 -17.38 26.51 -12.41
CA ILE A 358 -18.24 27.69 -12.62
C ILE A 358 -17.37 28.93 -12.83
N ALA A 359 -16.36 29.16 -11.99
CA ALA A 359 -15.46 30.29 -12.12
C ALA A 359 -14.65 30.26 -13.43
N ALA A 360 -14.18 29.08 -13.85
CA ALA A 360 -13.50 28.89 -15.13
C ALA A 360 -14.45 29.14 -16.31
N ALA A 361 -15.68 28.62 -16.27
CA ALA A 361 -16.68 28.86 -17.31
C ALA A 361 -17.10 30.34 -17.39
N ALA A 362 -17.24 31.02 -16.24
CA ALA A 362 -17.51 32.45 -16.18
C ALA A 362 -16.33 33.28 -16.72
N PHE A 363 -15.09 32.84 -16.49
CA PHE A 363 -13.92 33.48 -17.09
C PHE A 363 -13.87 33.26 -18.61
N GLU A 364 -14.33 32.11 -19.12
CA GLU A 364 -14.42 31.80 -20.56
C GLU A 364 -15.74 32.27 -21.22
N ALA A 365 -16.43 33.24 -20.61
CA ALA A 365 -17.66 33.82 -21.12
C ALA A 365 -17.51 34.47 -22.51
N GLN A 366 -18.64 34.85 -23.14
CA GLN A 366 -18.66 35.52 -24.45
C GLN A 366 -17.99 36.91 -24.45
N GLU A 367 -17.88 37.56 -23.30
CA GLU A 367 -17.21 38.85 -23.15
C GLU A 367 -15.69 38.66 -23.01
N GLY A 368 -14.91 39.52 -23.64
CA GLY A 368 -13.46 39.49 -23.51
C GLY A 368 -13.03 39.95 -22.13
N ILE A 369 -12.42 39.07 -21.34
CA ILE A 369 -11.95 39.37 -19.99
C ILE A 369 -10.43 39.50 -20.01
N VAL A 370 -9.93 40.57 -19.42
CA VAL A 370 -8.51 40.82 -19.16
C VAL A 370 -8.30 41.12 -17.68
N VAL A 371 -7.23 40.58 -17.11
CA VAL A 371 -6.78 40.89 -15.76
C VAL A 371 -5.41 41.54 -15.87
N THR A 372 -5.26 42.72 -15.29
CA THR A 372 -4.00 43.46 -15.25
C THR A 372 -3.52 43.66 -13.81
N ASN A 373 -2.22 43.89 -13.66
CA ASN A 373 -1.64 44.33 -12.40
C ASN A 373 -1.92 45.84 -12.16
N PRO A 374 -1.54 46.41 -11.00
CA PRO A 374 -1.81 47.82 -10.71
C PRO A 374 -1.06 48.82 -11.63
N GLN A 375 -0.11 48.35 -12.43
CA GLN A 375 0.65 49.14 -13.41
C GLN A 375 0.12 48.99 -14.85
N ASP A 376 -1.10 48.45 -15.00
CA ASP A 376 -1.80 48.23 -16.28
C ASP A 376 -1.08 47.22 -17.20
N VAL A 377 -0.30 46.29 -16.61
CA VAL A 377 0.33 45.19 -17.34
C VAL A 377 -0.58 43.98 -17.30
N VAL A 378 -0.91 43.43 -18.46
CA VAL A 378 -1.77 42.26 -18.60
C VAL A 378 -1.12 41.04 -17.95
N MET A 379 -1.86 40.42 -17.04
CA MET A 379 -1.49 39.17 -16.39
C MET A 379 -2.20 37.97 -17.03
N ARG A 380 -3.45 38.16 -17.46
CA ARG A 380 -4.25 37.09 -18.05
C ARG A 380 -5.33 37.65 -18.97
N VAL A 381 -5.67 36.90 -20.01
CA VAL A 381 -6.82 37.15 -20.89
C VAL A 381 -7.60 35.86 -21.07
N ASN A 382 -8.90 35.94 -21.38
CA ASN A 382 -9.70 34.78 -21.76
C ASN A 382 -9.75 34.58 -23.29
N GLN A 383 -10.37 33.49 -23.74
CA GLN A 383 -10.47 33.20 -25.17
C GLN A 383 -11.30 34.24 -25.94
N ALA A 384 -12.32 34.83 -25.32
CA ALA A 384 -13.15 35.86 -25.96
C ALA A 384 -12.38 37.15 -26.22
N PHE A 385 -11.48 37.56 -25.32
CA PHE A 385 -10.62 38.73 -25.52
C PHE A 385 -9.75 38.56 -26.76
N THR A 386 -9.16 37.38 -26.92
CA THR A 386 -8.38 37.01 -28.11
C THR A 386 -9.22 37.07 -29.38
N LYS A 387 -10.45 36.57 -29.35
CA LYS A 387 -11.37 36.61 -30.51
C LYS A 387 -11.78 38.03 -30.89
N ILE A 388 -12.09 38.88 -29.91
CA ILE A 388 -12.54 40.25 -30.11
C ILE A 388 -11.38 41.14 -30.60
N THR A 389 -10.22 41.07 -29.95
CA THR A 389 -9.11 41.99 -30.22
C THR A 389 -8.14 41.49 -31.29
N GLY A 390 -8.13 40.17 -31.55
CA GLY A 390 -7.20 39.50 -32.46
C GLY A 390 -5.80 39.24 -31.90
N TYR A 391 -5.50 39.69 -30.68
CA TYR A 391 -4.22 39.43 -30.01
C TYR A 391 -4.26 38.10 -29.26
N GLN A 392 -3.27 37.24 -29.49
CA GLN A 392 -3.16 35.98 -28.74
C GLN A 392 -2.75 36.25 -27.29
N ALA A 393 -3.06 35.30 -26.40
CA ALA A 393 -2.75 35.44 -24.98
C ALA A 393 -1.25 35.67 -24.74
N GLU A 394 -0.40 34.99 -25.50
CA GLU A 394 1.06 35.09 -25.42
C GLU A 394 1.60 36.46 -25.85
N GLU A 395 0.84 37.20 -26.67
CA GLU A 395 1.20 38.55 -27.14
C GLU A 395 0.67 39.63 -26.19
N ALA A 396 -0.50 39.38 -25.59
CA ALA A 396 -1.13 40.28 -24.66
C ALA A 396 -0.49 40.25 -23.27
N ILE A 397 -0.20 39.05 -22.73
CA ILE A 397 0.36 38.88 -21.38
C ILE A 397 1.76 39.51 -21.29
N GLY A 398 1.97 40.33 -20.26
CA GLY A 398 3.20 41.09 -20.03
C GLY A 398 3.25 42.45 -20.75
N SER A 399 2.29 42.74 -21.63
CA SER A 399 2.18 44.03 -22.32
C SER A 399 1.26 44.99 -21.56
N LYS A 400 1.44 46.30 -21.75
CA LYS A 400 0.50 47.32 -21.26
C LYS A 400 -0.71 47.44 -22.18
N MET A 401 -1.90 47.77 -21.65
CA MET A 401 -3.14 47.84 -22.44
C MET A 401 -3.18 48.95 -23.51
N ASN A 402 -2.15 49.79 -23.60
CA ASN A 402 -2.06 50.86 -24.57
C ASN A 402 -1.96 50.39 -26.04
N PHE A 403 -1.64 49.11 -26.30
CA PHE A 403 -1.63 48.55 -27.66
C PHE A 403 -3.01 48.55 -28.34
N LEU A 404 -4.10 48.62 -27.56
CA LEU A 404 -5.47 48.72 -28.08
C LEU A 404 -5.89 50.15 -28.44
N LYS A 405 -5.10 51.19 -28.13
CA LYS A 405 -5.49 52.58 -28.36
C LYS A 405 -5.69 52.87 -29.85
N SER A 406 -6.88 53.36 -30.22
CA SER A 406 -7.20 53.72 -31.61
C SER A 406 -6.74 55.12 -32.02
N GLY A 407 -6.60 56.03 -31.05
CA GLY A 407 -6.34 57.46 -31.28
C GLY A 407 -7.61 58.31 -31.46
N ARG A 408 -8.82 57.72 -31.37
CA ARG A 408 -10.09 58.49 -31.41
C ARG A 408 -10.41 59.23 -30.11
N HIS A 409 -9.93 58.71 -28.98
CA HIS A 409 -10.09 59.30 -27.66
C HIS A 409 -8.82 60.06 -27.28
N ASP A 410 -8.98 61.25 -26.72
CA ASP A 410 -7.89 62.11 -26.29
C ASP A 410 -7.35 61.72 -24.90
N GLU A 411 -6.29 62.37 -24.45
CA GLU A 411 -5.72 62.10 -23.11
C GLU A 411 -6.68 62.50 -21.99
N SER A 412 -7.52 63.52 -22.21
CA SER A 412 -8.48 63.98 -21.20
C SER A 412 -9.50 62.89 -20.85
N PHE A 413 -9.98 62.15 -21.86
CA PHE A 413 -10.85 61.00 -21.69
C PHE A 413 -10.23 59.91 -20.80
N TYR A 414 -9.01 59.46 -21.13
CA TYR A 414 -8.34 58.40 -20.35
C TYR A 414 -8.02 58.84 -18.92
N ASN A 415 -7.66 60.11 -18.72
CA ASN A 415 -7.43 60.67 -17.38
C ASN A 415 -8.72 60.67 -16.55
N ALA A 416 -9.86 61.07 -17.14
CA ALA A 416 -11.16 61.03 -16.47
C ALA A 416 -11.58 59.60 -16.11
N MET A 417 -11.36 58.65 -17.02
CA MET A 417 -11.58 57.21 -16.77
C MET A 417 -10.79 56.72 -15.54
N TRP A 418 -9.47 56.96 -15.51
CA TRP A 418 -8.63 56.53 -14.40
C TRP A 418 -8.99 57.22 -13.08
N GLN A 419 -9.31 58.51 -13.10
CA GLN A 419 -9.77 59.23 -11.90
C GLN A 419 -11.06 58.63 -11.34
N GLN A 420 -12.02 58.30 -12.21
CA GLN A 420 -13.24 57.63 -11.79
C GLN A 420 -12.93 56.25 -11.20
N LEU A 421 -12.15 55.43 -11.89
CA LEU A 421 -11.80 54.07 -11.43
C LEU A 421 -11.11 54.08 -10.06
N VAL A 422 -10.21 55.04 -9.80
CA VAL A 422 -9.57 55.21 -8.49
C VAL A 422 -10.57 55.59 -7.40
N ARG A 423 -11.57 56.42 -7.73
CA ARG A 423 -12.57 56.93 -6.79
C ARG A 423 -13.67 55.92 -6.48
N THR A 424 -14.19 55.23 -7.48
CA THR A 424 -15.39 54.38 -7.38
C THR A 424 -15.08 52.88 -7.44
N CYS A 425 -13.82 52.50 -7.64
CA CYS A 425 -13.39 51.11 -7.87
C CYS A 425 -13.96 50.47 -9.15
N GLU A 426 -14.72 51.23 -9.94
CA GLU A 426 -15.41 50.76 -11.14
C GLU A 426 -15.50 51.90 -12.16
N TRP A 427 -15.32 51.56 -13.43
CA TRP A 427 -15.60 52.42 -14.56
C TRP A 427 -16.28 51.63 -15.66
N GLN A 428 -17.21 52.26 -16.39
CA GLN A 428 -17.85 51.67 -17.56
C GLN A 428 -18.02 52.72 -18.65
N GLY A 429 -17.83 52.33 -19.91
CA GLY A 429 -18.03 53.22 -21.04
C GLY A 429 -17.64 52.65 -22.40
N GLU A 430 -17.88 53.44 -23.45
CA GLU A 430 -17.55 53.10 -24.83
C GLU A 430 -16.10 53.49 -25.16
N ILE A 431 -15.28 52.50 -25.54
CA ILE A 431 -13.90 52.71 -26.00
C ILE A 431 -13.77 52.20 -27.43
N TRP A 432 -13.33 53.07 -28.34
CA TRP A 432 -12.95 52.68 -29.69
C TRP A 432 -11.53 52.14 -29.64
N ASN A 433 -11.37 50.83 -29.84
CA ASN A 433 -10.07 50.16 -29.81
C ASN A 433 -9.64 49.76 -31.22
N ARG A 434 -8.33 49.70 -31.42
CA ARG A 434 -7.71 49.16 -32.62
C ARG A 434 -7.37 47.70 -32.40
N CYS A 435 -7.99 46.82 -33.18
CA CYS A 435 -7.70 45.39 -33.18
C CYS A 435 -6.38 45.12 -33.90
N LYS A 436 -5.83 43.90 -33.75
CA LYS A 436 -4.53 43.52 -34.32
C LYS A 436 -4.46 43.68 -35.84
N ASN A 437 -5.57 43.46 -36.54
CA ASN A 437 -5.69 43.65 -37.99
C ASN A 437 -5.70 45.14 -38.42
N GLY A 438 -5.68 46.08 -37.47
CA GLY A 438 -5.69 47.53 -37.71
C GLY A 438 -7.08 48.16 -37.75
N GLU A 439 -8.16 47.36 -37.77
CA GLU A 439 -9.53 47.84 -37.75
C GLU A 439 -9.88 48.49 -36.40
N ILE A 440 -10.81 49.44 -36.43
CA ILE A 440 -11.22 50.20 -35.25
C ILE A 440 -12.68 49.84 -34.93
N HIS A 441 -12.87 49.15 -33.81
CA HIS A 441 -14.18 48.68 -33.37
C HIS A 441 -14.59 49.33 -32.04
N PRO A 442 -15.88 49.70 -31.88
CA PRO A 442 -16.40 50.18 -30.62
C PRO A 442 -16.57 49.01 -29.65
N HIS A 443 -16.00 49.14 -28.46
CA HIS A 443 -16.14 48.18 -27.38
C HIS A 443 -16.85 48.84 -26.20
N TRP A 444 -17.83 48.18 -25.63
CA TRP A 444 -18.31 48.50 -24.29
C TRP A 444 -17.36 47.87 -23.29
N VAL A 445 -16.74 48.69 -22.44
CA VAL A 445 -15.69 48.26 -21.52
C VAL A 445 -16.12 48.57 -20.09
N THR A 446 -16.07 47.55 -19.23
CA THR A 446 -16.21 47.69 -17.77
C THR A 446 -14.89 47.35 -17.11
N ILE A 447 -14.40 48.18 -16.21
CA ILE A 447 -13.15 47.98 -15.48
C ILE A 447 -13.45 48.03 -13.99
N THR A 448 -13.08 46.98 -13.26
CA THR A 448 -13.25 46.89 -11.80
C THR A 448 -11.89 46.72 -11.13
N SER A 449 -11.63 47.46 -10.06
CA SER A 449 -10.41 47.29 -9.24
C SER A 449 -10.63 46.21 -8.18
N VAL A 450 -9.72 45.24 -8.10
CA VAL A 450 -9.68 44.23 -7.05
C VAL A 450 -8.69 44.69 -5.98
N ARG A 451 -9.10 44.69 -4.72
CA ARG A 451 -8.31 45.16 -3.57
C ARG A 451 -7.96 44.03 -2.61
N ASP A 452 -6.84 44.16 -1.91
CA ASP A 452 -6.48 43.30 -0.80
C ASP A 452 -7.22 43.69 0.50
N SER A 453 -6.99 42.93 1.58
CA SER A 453 -7.55 43.21 2.91
C SER A 453 -7.06 44.52 3.54
N LYS A 454 -6.10 45.21 2.91
CA LYS A 454 -5.55 46.51 3.31
C LYS A 454 -6.00 47.64 2.37
N GLU A 455 -7.02 47.41 1.54
CA GLU A 455 -7.57 48.35 0.55
C GLU A 455 -6.61 48.78 -0.58
N ASN A 456 -5.48 48.09 -0.74
CA ASN A 456 -4.57 48.33 -1.86
C ASN A 456 -5.09 47.62 -3.11
N VAL A 457 -5.10 48.30 -4.24
CA VAL A 457 -5.43 47.68 -5.52
C VAL A 457 -4.36 46.65 -5.86
N ILE A 458 -4.77 45.40 -6.02
CA ILE A 458 -3.90 44.29 -6.42
C ILE A 458 -4.02 43.99 -7.91
N ASN A 459 -5.21 44.12 -8.50
CA ASN A 459 -5.45 43.86 -9.92
C ASN A 459 -6.57 44.77 -10.45
N TYR A 460 -6.62 44.96 -11.77
CA TYR A 460 -7.82 45.42 -12.46
C TYR A 460 -8.40 44.28 -13.32
N VAL A 461 -9.72 44.16 -13.35
CA VAL A 461 -10.44 43.23 -14.22
C VAL A 461 -11.22 44.06 -15.23
N GLY A 462 -10.87 43.94 -16.50
CA GLY A 462 -11.55 44.58 -17.61
C GLY A 462 -12.41 43.57 -18.36
N THR A 463 -13.67 43.91 -18.65
CA THR A 463 -14.52 43.16 -19.59
C THR A 463 -14.75 44.00 -20.85
N TYR A 464 -14.75 43.34 -22.01
CA TYR A 464 -14.82 43.93 -23.33
C TYR A 464 -15.95 43.24 -24.10
N MET A 465 -16.96 44.00 -24.47
CA MET A 465 -18.03 43.56 -25.36
C MET A 465 -17.93 44.31 -26.68
N ASP A 466 -17.78 43.58 -27.78
CA ASP A 466 -17.88 44.16 -29.11
C ASP A 466 -19.33 44.61 -29.36
N ILE A 467 -19.53 45.89 -29.65
CA ILE A 467 -20.85 46.48 -29.93
C ILE A 467 -20.99 46.91 -31.40
N THR A 468 -20.13 46.42 -32.29
CA THR A 468 -20.14 46.75 -33.73
C THR A 468 -21.48 46.39 -34.37
N ASP A 469 -21.96 45.16 -34.19
CA ASP A 469 -23.25 44.73 -34.73
C ASP A 469 -24.42 45.52 -34.15
N ARG A 470 -24.37 45.82 -32.84
CA ARG A 470 -25.39 46.65 -32.20
C ARG A 470 -25.46 48.04 -32.84
N LYS A 471 -24.32 48.68 -33.07
CA LYS A 471 -24.25 49.99 -33.75
C LYS A 471 -24.74 49.89 -35.20
N ARG A 472 -24.35 48.84 -35.93
CA ARG A 472 -24.81 48.61 -37.30
C ARG A 472 -26.33 48.44 -37.38
N ILE A 473 -26.90 47.65 -36.46
CA ILE A 473 -28.35 47.44 -36.35
C ILE A 473 -29.06 48.74 -35.95
N GLU A 474 -28.50 49.50 -35.01
CA GLU A 474 -29.05 50.80 -34.59
C GLU A 474 -29.09 51.79 -35.77
N ASP A 475 -28.01 51.86 -36.56
CA ASP A 475 -27.95 52.66 -37.78
C ASP A 475 -28.93 52.15 -38.85
N GLU A 476 -29.07 50.84 -39.02
CA GLU A 476 -30.01 50.22 -39.96
C GLU A 476 -31.47 50.50 -39.57
N ILE A 477 -31.82 50.36 -38.28
CA ILE A 477 -33.13 50.73 -37.74
C ILE A 477 -33.39 52.22 -37.98
N ARG A 478 -32.38 53.08 -37.75
CA ARG A 478 -32.50 54.52 -38.00
C ARG A 478 -32.75 54.81 -39.47
N GLN A 479 -32.05 54.12 -40.38
CA GLN A 479 -32.27 54.24 -41.82
C GLN A 479 -33.69 53.78 -42.20
N LEU A 480 -34.14 52.61 -41.75
CA LEU A 480 -35.49 52.09 -42.02
C LEU A 480 -36.62 52.94 -41.42
N ALA A 481 -36.37 53.58 -40.27
CA ALA A 481 -37.35 54.43 -39.61
C ALA A 481 -37.65 55.72 -40.39
N TYR A 482 -36.67 56.25 -41.14
CA TYR A 482 -36.77 57.56 -41.80
C TYR A 482 -36.64 57.52 -43.33
N HIS A 483 -36.20 56.42 -43.93
CA HIS A 483 -36.01 56.27 -45.38
C HIS A 483 -36.77 55.06 -45.92
N ASP A 484 -37.18 55.14 -47.19
CA ASP A 484 -37.74 54.03 -47.95
C ASP A 484 -36.63 52.99 -48.24
N PRO A 485 -36.85 51.69 -47.95
CA PRO A 485 -35.81 50.67 -48.07
C PRO A 485 -35.31 50.45 -49.49
N LEU A 486 -36.16 50.67 -50.50
CA LEU A 486 -35.81 50.49 -51.90
C LEU A 486 -35.08 51.73 -52.45
N THR A 487 -35.75 52.88 -52.45
CA THR A 487 -35.28 54.11 -53.13
C THR A 487 -34.28 54.91 -52.29
N ARG A 488 -34.16 54.61 -50.99
CA ARG A 488 -33.40 55.38 -49.99
C ARG A 488 -33.84 56.84 -49.84
N LEU A 489 -34.94 57.23 -50.47
CA LEU A 489 -35.57 58.53 -50.29
C LEU A 489 -36.17 58.63 -48.87
N PRO A 490 -36.30 59.83 -48.31
CA PRO A 490 -37.19 60.07 -47.17
C PRO A 490 -38.51 59.33 -47.31
N ASN A 491 -38.90 58.58 -46.27
CA ASN A 491 -40.21 57.96 -46.19
C ASN A 491 -41.26 58.98 -45.71
N ARG A 492 -42.51 58.56 -45.62
CA ARG A 492 -43.62 59.39 -45.14
C ARG A 492 -43.35 60.07 -43.79
N ARG A 493 -42.63 59.42 -42.87
CA ARG A 493 -42.32 59.99 -41.55
C ARG A 493 -41.33 61.15 -41.66
N LEU A 494 -40.22 60.97 -42.38
CA LEU A 494 -39.22 62.02 -42.57
C LEU A 494 -39.75 63.16 -43.46
N LEU A 495 -40.60 62.85 -44.45
CA LEU A 495 -41.30 63.85 -45.25
C LEU A 495 -42.16 64.76 -44.39
N ASN A 496 -42.99 64.21 -43.50
CA ASN A 496 -43.85 64.99 -42.61
C ASN A 496 -43.05 65.89 -41.67
N ASP A 497 -41.93 65.39 -41.13
CA ASP A 497 -41.02 66.17 -40.28
C ASP A 497 -40.45 67.37 -41.05
N ARG A 498 -39.93 67.13 -42.26
CA ARG A 498 -39.42 68.20 -43.12
C ARG A 498 -40.51 69.18 -43.56
N LEU A 499 -41.72 68.70 -43.85
CA LEU A 499 -42.86 69.55 -44.20
C LEU A 499 -43.22 70.51 -43.05
N GLN A 500 -43.24 70.02 -41.79
CA GLN A 500 -43.43 70.89 -40.63
C GLN A 500 -42.34 71.96 -40.52
N GLN A 501 -41.07 71.57 -40.74
CA GLN A 501 -39.94 72.50 -40.72
C GLN A 501 -40.08 73.58 -41.81
N VAL A 502 -40.46 73.20 -43.04
CA VAL A 502 -40.67 74.14 -44.16
C VAL A 502 -41.88 75.04 -43.94
N MET A 503 -42.98 74.52 -43.37
CA MET A 503 -44.13 75.35 -42.99
C MET A 503 -43.74 76.43 -41.97
N VAL A 504 -42.90 76.11 -40.98
CA VAL A 504 -42.40 77.11 -40.02
C VAL A 504 -41.41 78.08 -40.67
N ALA A 505 -40.51 77.58 -41.52
CA ALA A 505 -39.51 78.39 -42.20
C ALA A 505 -40.13 79.39 -43.19
N SER A 506 -41.14 78.97 -43.97
CA SER A 506 -41.84 79.80 -44.97
C SER A 506 -42.55 81.00 -44.36
N VAL A 507 -43.16 80.86 -43.17
CA VAL A 507 -43.74 82.00 -42.43
C VAL A 507 -42.67 83.01 -42.06
N ARG A 508 -41.48 82.55 -41.67
CA ARG A 508 -40.38 83.44 -41.26
C ARG A 508 -39.73 84.14 -42.45
N SER A 509 -39.49 83.42 -43.55
CA SER A 509 -38.85 83.98 -44.74
C SER A 509 -39.81 84.77 -45.64
N GLN A 510 -41.13 84.59 -45.47
CA GLN A 510 -42.17 85.07 -46.38
C GLN A 510 -42.09 84.48 -47.80
N ASN A 511 -41.27 83.44 -47.99
CA ASN A 511 -41.19 82.72 -49.25
C ASN A 511 -42.25 81.61 -49.26
N TYR A 512 -42.95 81.46 -50.37
CA TYR A 512 -43.82 80.31 -50.58
C TYR A 512 -43.00 79.02 -50.71
N ALA A 513 -43.66 77.90 -50.48
CA ALA A 513 -43.16 76.56 -50.77
C ALA A 513 -44.20 75.82 -51.64
N ALA A 514 -43.78 74.77 -52.33
CA ALA A 514 -44.69 73.93 -53.09
C ALA A 514 -44.59 72.47 -52.65
N LEU A 515 -45.73 71.80 -52.59
CA LEU A 515 -45.84 70.36 -52.39
C LEU A 515 -46.45 69.76 -53.66
N MET A 516 -45.74 68.80 -54.24
CA MET A 516 -46.16 68.08 -55.43
C MET A 516 -46.37 66.62 -55.06
N PHE A 517 -47.55 66.09 -55.35
CA PHE A 517 -47.86 64.68 -55.20
C PHE A 517 -47.89 64.05 -56.58
N LEU A 518 -47.15 62.96 -56.76
CA LEU A 518 -46.92 62.31 -58.05
C LEU A 518 -47.36 60.85 -57.95
N ASP A 519 -48.18 60.42 -58.90
CA ASP A 519 -48.57 59.02 -59.08
C ASP A 519 -48.04 58.52 -60.43
N LEU A 520 -47.42 57.33 -60.47
CA LEU A 520 -46.85 56.77 -61.70
C LEU A 520 -47.92 56.02 -62.49
N ASP A 521 -48.24 56.51 -63.69
CA ASP A 521 -49.19 55.87 -64.57
C ASP A 521 -48.60 54.54 -65.09
N ASN A 522 -49.43 53.51 -65.18
CA ASN A 522 -49.09 52.17 -65.69
C ASN A 522 -47.99 51.41 -64.90
N PHE A 523 -47.76 51.75 -63.62
CA PHE A 523 -46.83 51.00 -62.76
C PHE A 523 -47.27 49.54 -62.54
N LYS A 524 -48.55 49.30 -62.25
CA LYS A 524 -49.08 47.95 -61.96
C LYS A 524 -48.96 46.96 -63.15
N PRO A 525 -49.32 47.33 -64.41
CA PRO A 525 -49.09 46.47 -65.57
C PRO A 525 -47.64 46.02 -65.76
N LEU A 526 -46.65 46.87 -65.45
CA LEU A 526 -45.24 46.48 -65.54
C LEU A 526 -44.92 45.33 -64.57
N ASN A 527 -45.37 45.45 -63.32
CA ASN A 527 -45.19 44.41 -62.31
C ASN A 527 -45.92 43.11 -62.68
N ASP A 528 -47.14 43.22 -63.22
CA ASP A 528 -47.94 42.05 -63.59
C ASP A 528 -47.31 41.25 -64.76
N ILE A 529 -46.58 41.93 -65.66
CA ILE A 529 -45.95 41.30 -66.84
C ILE A 529 -44.53 40.79 -66.54
N TYR A 530 -43.72 41.58 -65.83
CA TYR A 530 -42.28 41.30 -65.67
C TYR A 530 -41.85 41.03 -64.22
N GLY A 531 -42.79 41.03 -63.28
CA GLY A 531 -42.55 40.80 -61.85
C GLY A 531 -42.14 42.07 -61.09
N HIS A 532 -42.12 41.95 -59.76
CA HIS A 532 -41.84 43.07 -58.86
C HIS A 532 -40.43 43.66 -59.03
N ASP A 533 -39.44 42.87 -59.42
CA ASP A 533 -38.08 43.33 -59.67
C ASP A 533 -38.03 44.40 -60.79
N ALA A 534 -38.91 44.29 -61.79
CA ALA A 534 -39.03 45.27 -62.86
C ALA A 534 -39.61 46.60 -62.37
N GLY A 535 -40.61 46.55 -61.49
CA GLY A 535 -41.14 47.74 -60.82
C GLY A 535 -40.11 48.39 -59.92
N ASP A 536 -39.30 47.60 -59.20
CA ASP A 536 -38.24 48.13 -58.36
C ASP A 536 -37.19 48.90 -59.16
N LEU A 537 -36.79 48.39 -60.33
CA LEU A 537 -35.91 49.09 -61.27
C LEU A 537 -36.54 50.39 -61.79
N LEU A 538 -37.83 50.39 -62.11
CA LEU A 538 -38.54 51.59 -62.52
C LEU A 538 -38.55 52.64 -61.41
N LEU A 539 -38.85 52.25 -60.16
CA LEU A 539 -38.89 53.17 -59.01
C LEU A 539 -37.51 53.78 -58.70
N LEU A 540 -36.44 53.01 -58.86
CA LEU A 540 -35.06 53.48 -58.73
C LEU A 540 -34.71 54.51 -59.83
N GLU A 541 -35.11 54.26 -61.08
CA GLU A 541 -34.84 55.17 -62.19
C GLU A 541 -35.68 56.45 -62.07
N VAL A 542 -36.96 56.35 -61.69
CA VAL A 542 -37.82 57.49 -61.35
C VAL A 542 -37.18 58.33 -60.24
N THR A 543 -36.64 57.68 -59.20
CA THR A 543 -35.93 58.37 -58.10
C THR A 543 -34.76 59.21 -58.63
N ASN A 544 -33.95 58.66 -59.53
CA ASN A 544 -32.81 59.37 -60.11
C ASN A 544 -33.25 60.57 -60.95
N ARG A 545 -34.28 60.37 -61.79
CA ARG A 545 -34.86 61.44 -62.62
C ARG A 545 -35.44 62.57 -61.77
N LEU A 546 -36.19 62.24 -60.72
CA LEU A 546 -36.73 63.22 -59.77
C LEU A 546 -35.63 64.01 -59.08
N LYS A 547 -34.59 63.36 -58.55
CA LYS A 547 -33.44 64.03 -57.92
C LYS A 547 -32.73 65.00 -58.88
N SER A 548 -32.62 64.65 -60.16
CA SER A 548 -32.02 65.53 -61.19
C SER A 548 -32.89 66.73 -61.56
N CYS A 549 -34.19 66.67 -61.28
CA CYS A 549 -35.12 67.74 -61.60
C CYS A 549 -35.12 68.86 -60.56
N VAL A 550 -34.75 68.55 -59.32
CA VAL A 550 -34.85 69.45 -58.15
C VAL A 550 -33.47 69.83 -57.59
N ARG A 551 -33.42 70.79 -56.66
CA ARG A 551 -32.18 71.21 -55.99
C ARG A 551 -31.88 70.30 -54.80
N GLU A 552 -30.63 70.28 -54.31
CA GLU A 552 -30.24 69.49 -53.13
C GLU A 552 -31.02 69.88 -51.85
N MET A 553 -31.44 71.15 -51.75
CA MET A 553 -32.29 71.65 -50.67
C MET A 553 -33.75 71.18 -50.75
N ASP A 554 -34.21 70.79 -51.93
CA ASP A 554 -35.56 70.28 -52.12
C ASP A 554 -35.65 68.83 -51.66
N THR A 555 -36.83 68.40 -51.23
CA THR A 555 -37.03 67.04 -50.73
C THR A 555 -37.82 66.22 -51.75
N VAL A 556 -37.20 65.15 -52.25
CA VAL A 556 -37.91 64.06 -52.92
C VAL A 556 -38.16 62.96 -51.90
N ALA A 557 -39.39 62.49 -51.76
CA ALA A 557 -39.79 61.43 -50.87
C ALA A 557 -40.60 60.38 -51.63
N ARG A 558 -40.56 59.13 -51.17
CA ARG A 558 -41.52 58.10 -51.63
C ARG A 558 -42.57 57.92 -50.55
N PHE A 559 -43.83 58.18 -50.90
CA PHE A 559 -44.94 58.16 -49.95
C PHE A 559 -45.44 56.73 -49.70
N GLY A 560 -45.48 55.92 -50.76
CA GLY A 560 -45.78 54.49 -50.73
C GLY A 560 -46.10 53.97 -52.13
N GLY A 561 -45.85 52.70 -52.44
CA GLY A 561 -46.16 52.14 -53.76
C GLY A 561 -45.47 52.89 -54.91
N ASP A 562 -46.26 53.36 -55.85
CA ASP A 562 -45.93 54.21 -57.00
C ASP A 562 -45.98 55.72 -56.70
N GLU A 563 -46.33 56.13 -55.48
CA GLU A 563 -46.53 57.52 -55.11
C GLU A 563 -45.22 58.20 -54.63
N PHE A 564 -44.86 59.32 -55.27
CA PHE A 564 -43.75 60.18 -54.90
C PHE A 564 -44.23 61.56 -54.48
N VAL A 565 -43.46 62.20 -53.61
CA VAL A 565 -43.71 63.58 -53.18
C VAL A 565 -42.47 64.41 -53.40
N VAL A 566 -42.63 65.57 -54.04
CA VAL A 566 -41.58 66.57 -54.18
C VAL A 566 -42.00 67.82 -53.41
N MET A 567 -41.16 68.23 -52.46
CA MET A 567 -41.33 69.46 -51.71
C MET A 567 -40.25 70.45 -52.11
N VAL A 568 -40.67 71.54 -52.74
CA VAL A 568 -39.81 72.64 -53.16
C VAL A 568 -39.85 73.72 -52.09
N SER A 569 -38.68 74.06 -51.56
CA SER A 569 -38.55 75.06 -50.49
C SER A 569 -38.04 76.39 -51.05
N GLU A 570 -38.38 77.49 -50.38
CA GLU A 570 -37.86 78.83 -50.69
C GLU A 570 -38.12 79.28 -52.14
N LEU A 571 -39.39 79.26 -52.57
CA LEU A 571 -39.84 79.90 -53.81
C LEU A 571 -39.86 81.43 -53.65
N ASP A 572 -40.59 82.13 -54.51
CA ASP A 572 -40.76 83.58 -54.46
C ASP A 572 -41.62 84.04 -53.25
N THR A 573 -41.57 85.33 -52.96
CA THR A 573 -42.47 85.98 -51.99
C THR A 573 -43.85 86.28 -52.57
N ASP A 574 -43.98 86.32 -53.90
CA ASP A 574 -45.26 86.50 -54.59
C ASP A 574 -45.91 85.16 -54.97
N LYS A 575 -47.23 85.01 -54.71
CA LYS A 575 -47.97 83.76 -54.97
C LYS A 575 -48.07 83.43 -56.46
N ALA A 576 -48.18 84.43 -57.35
CA ALA A 576 -48.28 84.18 -58.79
C ALA A 576 -46.94 83.73 -59.37
N ASN A 577 -45.84 84.39 -58.98
CA ASN A 577 -44.49 83.97 -59.35
C ASN A 577 -44.14 82.58 -58.80
N SER A 578 -44.52 82.29 -57.55
CA SER A 578 -44.29 80.98 -56.92
C SER A 578 -45.09 79.88 -57.61
N THR A 579 -46.34 80.15 -57.99
CA THR A 579 -47.16 79.22 -58.80
C THR A 579 -46.51 78.97 -60.16
N ALA A 580 -46.00 79.99 -60.84
CA ALA A 580 -45.30 79.82 -62.11
C ALA A 580 -43.99 79.02 -61.96
N GLN A 581 -43.22 79.24 -60.89
CA GLN A 581 -42.01 78.47 -60.58
C GLN A 581 -42.32 77.01 -60.27
N ALA A 582 -43.33 76.76 -59.42
CA ALA A 582 -43.78 75.41 -59.10
C ALA A 582 -44.28 74.67 -60.34
N GLN A 583 -45.05 75.34 -61.20
CA GLN A 583 -45.51 74.78 -62.48
C GLN A 583 -44.33 74.43 -63.41
N SER A 584 -43.33 75.32 -63.51
CA SER A 584 -42.14 75.06 -64.32
C SER A 584 -41.35 73.84 -63.84
N ILE A 585 -41.23 73.65 -62.51
CA ILE A 585 -40.59 72.47 -61.92
C ILE A 585 -41.45 71.22 -62.16
N ALA A 586 -42.77 71.30 -62.01
CA ALA A 586 -43.69 70.19 -62.28
C ALA A 586 -43.64 69.76 -63.75
N ASP A 587 -43.60 70.70 -64.69
CA ASP A 587 -43.46 70.41 -66.13
C ASP A 587 -42.10 69.80 -66.46
N LYS A 588 -41.03 70.27 -65.81
CA LYS A 588 -39.69 69.67 -65.93
C LYS A 588 -39.71 68.21 -65.46
N ILE A 589 -40.33 67.94 -64.30
CA ILE A 589 -40.47 66.58 -63.77
C ILE A 589 -41.30 65.72 -64.72
N ARG A 590 -42.47 66.20 -65.16
CA ARG A 590 -43.34 65.48 -66.10
C ARG A 590 -42.62 65.12 -67.39
N ALA A 591 -41.86 66.06 -67.97
CA ALA A 591 -41.07 65.82 -69.16
C ALA A 591 -39.98 64.76 -68.92
N ALA A 592 -39.24 64.85 -67.82
CA ALA A 592 -38.21 63.87 -67.47
C ALA A 592 -38.77 62.47 -67.24
N LEU A 593 -39.92 62.35 -66.57
CA LEU A 593 -40.56 61.06 -66.31
C LEU A 593 -41.19 60.46 -67.57
N SER A 594 -41.63 61.26 -68.54
CA SER A 594 -42.21 60.77 -69.80
C SER A 594 -41.20 60.17 -70.79
N ALA A 595 -39.89 60.34 -70.56
CA ALA A 595 -38.86 59.74 -71.40
C ALA A 595 -38.87 58.21 -71.27
N PRO A 596 -38.59 57.44 -72.35
CA PRO A 596 -38.58 55.98 -72.29
C PRO A 596 -37.62 55.45 -71.20
N TYR A 597 -38.04 54.42 -70.48
CA TYR A 597 -37.24 53.71 -69.49
C TYR A 597 -36.62 52.47 -70.13
N HIS A 598 -35.30 52.36 -70.06
CA HIS A 598 -34.57 51.17 -70.50
C HIS A 598 -34.20 50.37 -69.25
N LEU A 599 -34.93 49.29 -68.97
CA LEU A 599 -34.80 48.52 -67.74
C LEU A 599 -34.14 47.17 -68.02
N ASP A 600 -33.08 46.86 -67.27
CA ASP A 600 -32.35 45.60 -67.37
C ASP A 600 -33.04 44.51 -66.52
N ILE A 601 -33.91 43.71 -67.13
CA ILE A 601 -34.68 42.69 -66.42
C ILE A 601 -34.03 41.32 -66.60
N LYS A 602 -33.98 40.54 -65.51
CA LYS A 602 -33.52 39.15 -65.54
C LYS A 602 -34.71 38.22 -65.80
N LEU A 603 -34.74 37.62 -66.97
CA LEU A 603 -35.69 36.56 -67.35
C LEU A 603 -34.89 35.27 -67.59
N ASP A 604 -35.21 34.20 -66.87
CA ASP A 604 -34.60 32.86 -67.03
C ASP A 604 -33.06 32.85 -67.10
N HIS A 605 -32.41 33.56 -66.17
CA HIS A 605 -30.94 33.72 -66.10
C HIS A 605 -30.27 34.48 -67.25
N THR A 606 -31.04 35.14 -68.12
CA THR A 606 -30.54 36.06 -69.15
C THR A 606 -31.03 37.49 -68.89
N VAL A 607 -30.14 38.48 -69.06
CA VAL A 607 -30.48 39.90 -68.92
C VAL A 607 -31.03 40.40 -70.24
N SER A 608 -32.26 40.90 -70.24
CA SER A 608 -32.93 41.51 -71.39
C SER A 608 -33.28 42.96 -71.06
N VAL A 609 -32.92 43.88 -71.96
CA VAL A 609 -33.32 45.29 -71.86
C VAL A 609 -34.74 45.43 -72.39
N ILE A 610 -35.66 45.95 -71.59
CA ILE A 610 -36.99 46.32 -72.07
C ILE A 610 -37.10 47.85 -72.15
N GLU A 611 -37.85 48.32 -73.14
CA GLU A 611 -38.29 49.71 -73.22
C GLU A 611 -39.70 49.81 -72.61
N HIS A 612 -39.84 50.63 -71.56
CA HIS A 612 -41.12 50.88 -70.91
C HIS A 612 -41.46 52.36 -70.96
N HIS A 613 -42.72 52.67 -71.30
CA HIS A 613 -43.24 54.04 -71.28
C HIS A 613 -44.12 54.22 -70.05
N CYS A 614 -43.66 55.06 -69.13
CA CYS A 614 -44.39 55.46 -67.93
C CYS A 614 -44.53 56.98 -67.93
N THR A 615 -45.71 57.47 -67.54
CA THR A 615 -45.97 58.89 -67.32
C THR A 615 -46.30 59.11 -65.84
N ALA A 616 -46.41 60.36 -65.41
CA ALA A 616 -46.78 60.66 -64.04
C ALA A 616 -47.89 61.71 -64.00
N SER A 617 -48.89 61.44 -63.16
CA SER A 617 -49.94 62.36 -62.79
C SER A 617 -49.46 63.21 -61.60
N ILE A 618 -49.41 64.53 -61.76
CA ILE A 618 -48.83 65.45 -60.76
C ILE A 618 -49.89 66.43 -60.24
N GLY A 619 -50.19 66.35 -58.95
CA GLY A 619 -50.94 67.39 -58.22
C GLY A 619 -49.96 68.37 -57.57
N VAL A 620 -50.20 69.68 -57.69
CA VAL A 620 -49.32 70.73 -57.14
C VAL A 620 -50.13 71.66 -56.25
N THR A 621 -49.63 71.92 -55.04
CA THR A 621 -50.15 72.98 -54.16
C THR A 621 -49.03 73.90 -53.72
N VAL A 622 -49.27 75.20 -53.78
CA VAL A 622 -48.34 76.24 -53.32
C VAL A 622 -48.87 76.82 -52.02
N PHE A 623 -48.04 76.84 -50.98
CA PHE A 623 -48.45 77.19 -49.63
C PHE A 623 -47.45 78.12 -48.93
N ILE A 624 -47.95 78.83 -47.92
CA ILE A 624 -47.15 79.57 -46.94
C ILE A 624 -47.73 79.31 -45.55
N GLY A 625 -46.90 78.82 -44.63
CA GLY A 625 -47.38 78.38 -43.31
C GLY A 625 -48.52 77.35 -43.38
N LYS A 626 -49.53 77.49 -42.51
CA LYS A 626 -50.72 76.62 -42.46
C LYS A 626 -51.95 77.22 -43.17
N GLN A 627 -51.82 78.36 -43.86
CA GLN A 627 -52.97 79.21 -44.18
C GLN A 627 -53.88 78.73 -45.33
N ASP A 628 -53.50 77.73 -46.13
CA ASP A 628 -54.26 77.30 -47.32
C ASP A 628 -54.82 75.86 -47.25
N ALA A 629 -54.85 75.22 -46.07
CA ALA A 629 -55.22 73.79 -45.95
C ALA A 629 -56.72 73.49 -45.73
N GLN A 630 -57.63 74.46 -45.92
CA GLN A 630 -59.03 74.27 -45.50
C GLN A 630 -60.14 74.65 -46.49
N ASP A 631 -59.83 75.13 -47.70
CA ASP A 631 -60.83 75.29 -48.77
C ASP A 631 -60.13 75.14 -50.14
N ASP A 632 -59.93 73.89 -50.58
CA ASP A 632 -60.01 73.41 -51.97
C ASP A 632 -59.67 71.92 -52.07
#